data_AF-A0AA39ZYP3-F1
#
_entry.id   AF-A0AA39ZYP3-F1
#
_cell.length_a   1.000
_cell.length_b   1.000
_cell.length_c   1.000
_cell.angle_alpha   90.00
_cell.angle_beta   90.00
_cell.angle_gamma   90.00
#
_symmetry.space_group_name_H-M   'P 1'
#
loop_
_entity.id
_entity.type
_entity.pdbx_description
1 polymer ?
#
loop_
_entity_poly.entity_id
_entity_poly.type
_entity_poly.pdbx_seq_one_letter_code
_entity_poly.pdbx_strand_id
1 'polypeptide(L)'
;MFSVFYEKLLADPIRFRWVECQFTALDSCARSQRQLDLLLASLPRSLDKTYERMLLGISEEPAEDARPALTLLCCSKEPLTVPELIEAIAVKLRDVPRLNPDGRLDDEEEIHQICPGLIELDRHPGSTRVTVRIAHFSL
;
A
#
# COMPACT_ATOMS: atom_id res chain seq x y z
N MET A 1 17.43 -19.27 -22.92
CA MET A 1 16.99 -17.87 -23.12
C MET A 1 15.79 -17.50 -22.23
N PHE A 2 14.78 -18.37 -22.07
CA PHE A 2 13.65 -18.15 -21.14
C PHE A 2 14.02 -18.20 -19.64
N SER A 3 15.02 -19.00 -19.25
CA SER A 3 15.46 -19.13 -17.85
C SER A 3 16.15 -17.87 -17.29
N VAL A 4 16.94 -17.16 -18.11
CA VAL A 4 17.61 -15.90 -17.71
C VAL A 4 16.62 -14.75 -17.57
N PHE A 5 15.51 -14.80 -18.32
CA PHE A 5 14.43 -13.81 -18.23
C PHE A 5 13.63 -14.00 -16.93
N TYR A 6 13.38 -15.24 -16.52
CA TYR A 6 12.73 -15.56 -15.23
C TYR A 6 13.61 -15.23 -14.03
N GLU A 7 14.92 -15.48 -14.09
CA GLU A 7 15.86 -15.06 -13.02
C GLU A 7 15.91 -13.54 -12.88
N LYS A 8 15.89 -12.79 -14.00
CA LYS A 8 15.78 -11.32 -13.95
C LYS A 8 14.42 -10.82 -13.48
N LEU A 9 13.34 -11.57 -13.72
CA LEU A 9 11.98 -11.27 -13.23
C LEU A 9 11.86 -11.47 -11.71
N LEU A 10 12.49 -12.51 -11.17
CA LEU A 10 12.59 -12.74 -9.73
C LEU A 10 13.54 -11.75 -9.05
N ALA A 11 14.49 -11.17 -9.79
CA ALA A 11 15.47 -10.23 -9.24
C ALA A 11 14.93 -8.81 -9.01
N ASP A 12 13.78 -8.42 -9.58
CA ASP A 12 13.16 -7.13 -9.28
C ASP A 12 11.63 -7.09 -9.50
N PRO A 13 10.86 -7.81 -8.66
CA PRO A 13 9.40 -7.74 -8.66
C PRO A 13 8.88 -6.32 -8.37
N ILE A 14 9.69 -5.49 -7.70
CA ILE A 14 9.39 -4.10 -7.35
C ILE A 14 9.30 -3.24 -8.62
N ARG A 15 10.23 -3.39 -9.58
CA ARG A 15 10.23 -2.65 -10.86
C ARG A 15 9.02 -2.97 -11.74
N PHE A 16 8.55 -4.22 -11.77
CA PHE A 16 7.38 -4.58 -12.57
C PHE A 16 6.07 -4.07 -11.97
N ARG A 17 5.94 -4.07 -10.64
CA ARG A 17 4.74 -3.55 -9.99
C ARG A 17 4.69 -2.02 -9.91
N TRP A 18 5.86 -1.38 -9.86
CA TRP A 18 5.98 0.06 -10.10
C TRP A 18 5.43 0.43 -11.49
N VAL A 19 5.78 -0.32 -12.53
CA VAL A 19 5.22 -0.13 -13.87
C VAL A 19 3.70 -0.35 -13.89
N GLU A 20 3.18 -1.35 -13.18
CA GLU A 20 1.73 -1.58 -13.01
C GLU A 20 1.03 -0.37 -12.39
N CYS A 21 1.53 0.19 -11.27
CA CYS A 21 0.98 1.39 -10.66
C CYS A 21 1.00 2.61 -11.59
N GLN A 22 2.06 2.78 -12.40
CA GLN A 22 2.10 3.83 -13.42
C GLN A 22 1.02 3.61 -14.48
N PHE A 23 0.78 2.36 -14.91
CA PHE A 23 -0.27 2.03 -15.86
C PHE A 23 -1.68 2.24 -15.30
N THR A 24 -1.95 1.90 -14.04
CA THR A 24 -3.23 2.21 -13.39
C THR A 24 -3.48 3.72 -13.32
N ALA A 25 -2.45 4.51 -13.03
CA ALA A 25 -2.56 5.99 -13.05
C ALA A 25 -2.85 6.52 -14.46
N LEU A 26 -2.27 5.89 -15.49
CA LEU A 26 -2.50 6.25 -16.90
C LEU A 26 -3.90 5.82 -17.39
N ASP A 27 -4.42 4.67 -16.93
CA ASP A 27 -5.72 4.13 -17.34
C ASP A 27 -6.89 5.01 -16.86
N SER A 28 -6.71 5.72 -15.73
CA SER A 28 -7.66 6.72 -15.24
C SER A 28 -7.77 7.97 -16.14
N CYS A 29 -6.90 8.12 -17.15
CA CYS A 29 -6.73 9.35 -17.92
C CYS A 29 -6.62 9.11 -19.44
N ALA A 30 -7.74 8.80 -20.10
CA ALA A 30 -7.81 8.81 -21.56
C ALA A 30 -8.92 9.74 -22.07
N ARG A 31 -8.64 11.06 -22.13
CA ARG A 31 -9.51 12.03 -22.83
C ARG A 31 -8.79 12.99 -23.81
N SER A 32 -7.45 13.06 -23.81
CA SER A 32 -6.68 13.74 -24.88
C SER A 32 -5.18 13.43 -24.83
N GLN A 33 -4.50 13.48 -25.98
CA GLN A 33 -3.03 13.29 -26.10
C GLN A 33 -2.24 14.25 -25.20
N ARG A 34 -2.70 15.51 -25.09
CA ARG A 34 -2.05 16.53 -24.25
C ARG A 34 -2.06 16.16 -22.76
N GLN A 35 -3.15 15.57 -22.28
CA GLN A 35 -3.25 15.13 -20.87
C GLN A 35 -2.33 13.94 -20.62
N LEU A 36 -2.24 13.02 -21.58
CA LEU A 36 -1.33 11.89 -21.49
C LEU A 36 0.14 12.33 -21.44
N ASP A 37 0.56 13.25 -22.31
CA ASP A 37 1.95 13.75 -22.34
C ASP A 37 2.33 14.47 -21.03
N LEU A 38 1.42 15.25 -20.47
CA LEU A 38 1.62 15.90 -19.17
C LEU A 38 1.71 14.88 -18.03
N LEU A 39 0.87 13.85 -18.06
CA LEU A 39 0.88 12.80 -17.03
C LEU A 39 2.17 11.99 -17.09
N LEU A 40 2.61 11.60 -18.29
CA LEU A 40 3.90 10.93 -18.54
C LEU A 40 5.08 11.77 -18.06
N ALA A 41 5.06 13.10 -18.29
CA ALA A 41 6.09 14.00 -17.79
C ALA A 41 6.07 14.15 -16.26
N SER A 42 4.93 13.92 -15.61
CA SER A 42 4.72 14.01 -14.16
C SER A 42 5.04 12.71 -13.40
N LEU A 43 5.41 11.63 -14.10
CA LEU A 43 5.67 10.37 -13.44
C LEU A 43 6.90 10.49 -12.51
N PRO A 44 6.80 9.98 -11.28
CA PRO A 44 7.92 10.02 -10.33
C PRO A 44 9.12 9.24 -10.88
N ARG A 45 10.32 9.79 -10.71
CA ARG A 45 11.57 9.23 -11.27
C ARG A 45 12.26 8.19 -10.39
N SER A 46 11.73 7.94 -9.20
CA SER A 46 12.23 6.94 -8.24
C SER A 46 11.08 6.37 -7.40
N LEU A 47 11.33 5.22 -6.76
CA LEU A 47 10.39 4.62 -5.81
C LEU A 47 10.09 5.56 -4.64
N ASP A 48 11.11 6.22 -4.08
CA ASP A 48 10.92 7.20 -3.01
C ASP A 48 9.96 8.32 -3.42
N LYS A 49 10.07 8.79 -4.67
CA LYS A 49 9.15 9.81 -5.21
C LYS A 49 7.75 9.26 -5.49
N THR A 50 7.63 7.96 -5.80
CA THR A 50 6.34 7.28 -5.86
C THR A 50 5.69 7.19 -4.48
N TYR A 51 6.42 6.74 -3.46
CA TYR A 51 5.92 6.64 -2.09
C TYR A 51 5.59 8.01 -1.50
N GLU A 52 6.43 9.03 -1.71
CA GLU A 52 6.15 10.41 -1.31
C GLU A 52 4.84 10.90 -1.94
N ARG A 53 4.63 10.66 -3.24
CA ARG A 53 3.39 11.02 -3.93
C ARG A 53 2.18 10.25 -3.40
N MET A 54 2.31 8.94 -3.11
CA MET A 54 1.23 8.13 -2.55
C MET A 54 0.86 8.60 -1.15
N LEU A 55 1.85 8.81 -0.28
CA LEU A 55 1.65 9.31 1.09
C LEU A 55 1.04 10.71 1.12
N LEU A 56 1.48 11.62 0.24
CA LEU A 56 0.91 12.96 0.10
C LEU A 56 -0.50 12.94 -0.54
N GLY A 57 -0.86 11.86 -1.23
CA GLY A 57 -2.18 11.67 -1.83
C GLY A 57 -3.24 11.17 -0.85
N ILE A 58 -2.85 10.75 0.36
CA ILE A 58 -3.77 10.38 1.43
C ILE A 58 -4.37 11.68 1.99
N SER A 59 -5.70 11.84 1.91
CA SER A 59 -6.39 12.98 2.49
C SER A 59 -6.25 13.01 4.02
N GLU A 60 -6.46 14.18 4.64
CA GLU A 60 -6.26 14.35 6.08
C GLU A 60 -7.14 13.42 6.93
N GLU A 61 -8.35 13.08 6.46
CA GLU A 61 -9.27 12.17 7.15
C GLU A 61 -8.70 10.74 7.29
N PRO A 62 -8.31 10.03 6.21
CA PRO A 62 -7.66 8.72 6.31
C PRO A 62 -6.25 8.77 6.92
N ALA A 63 -5.59 9.93 7.01
CA ALA A 63 -4.24 10.03 7.55
C ALA A 63 -4.13 9.65 9.04
N GLU A 64 -5.19 9.83 9.81
CA GLU A 64 -5.25 9.48 11.25
C GLU A 64 -5.24 7.96 11.49
N ASP A 65 -5.60 7.15 10.50
CA ASP A 65 -5.60 5.68 10.57
C ASP A 65 -4.49 5.07 9.70
N ALA A 66 -4.16 5.69 8.56
CA ALA A 66 -3.08 5.27 7.68
C ALA A 66 -1.72 5.29 8.38
N ARG A 67 -1.43 6.34 9.15
CA ARG A 67 -0.14 6.47 9.84
C ARG A 67 0.08 5.37 10.89
N PRO A 68 -0.83 5.10 11.85
CA PRO A 68 -0.65 4.01 12.78
C PRO A 68 -0.61 2.66 12.06
N ALA A 69 -1.42 2.44 11.01
CA ALA A 69 -1.38 1.21 10.21
C ALA A 69 0.02 0.96 9.62
N LEU A 70 0.57 1.94 8.89
CA LEU A 70 1.90 1.83 8.28
C LEU A 70 3.01 1.68 9.35
N THR A 71 2.89 2.36 10.48
CA THR A 71 3.85 2.25 11.58
C THR A 71 3.84 0.83 12.18
N LEU A 72 2.65 0.28 12.44
CA LEU A 72 2.50 -1.08 12.97
C LEU A 72 3.05 -2.12 12.02
N LEU A 73 2.82 -1.97 10.71
CA LEU A 73 3.36 -2.87 9.69
C LEU A 73 4.89 -2.82 9.61
N CYS A 74 5.50 -1.64 9.80
CA CYS A 74 6.95 -1.49 9.80
C CYS A 74 7.63 -1.97 11.10
N CYS A 75 6.93 -1.91 12.24
CA CYS A 75 7.52 -2.20 13.56
C CYS A 75 7.17 -3.58 14.12
N SER A 76 6.16 -4.25 13.56
CA SER A 76 5.78 -5.60 13.98
C SER A 76 6.85 -6.63 13.63
N LYS A 77 7.14 -7.53 14.56
CA LYS A 77 8.11 -8.62 14.36
C LYS A 77 7.54 -9.75 13.50
N GLU A 78 6.24 -10.00 13.64
CA GLU A 78 5.50 -11.04 12.91
C GLU A 78 4.50 -10.36 11.96
N PRO A 79 4.16 -10.98 10.82
CA PRO A 79 3.13 -10.47 9.92
C PRO A 79 1.78 -10.30 10.63
N LEU A 80 1.22 -9.10 10.56
CA LEU A 80 -0.09 -8.81 11.14
C LEU A 80 -1.20 -9.40 10.27
N THR A 81 -2.19 -10.03 10.90
CA THR A 81 -3.43 -10.37 10.20
C THR A 81 -4.33 -9.15 10.04
N VAL A 82 -5.27 -9.23 9.09
CA VAL A 82 -6.30 -8.20 8.88
C VAL A 82 -7.01 -7.85 10.20
N PRO A 83 -7.53 -8.80 11.01
CA PRO A 83 -8.19 -8.45 12.27
C PRO A 83 -7.23 -7.82 13.30
N GLU A 84 -6.00 -8.32 13.40
CA GLU A 84 -5.00 -7.75 14.32
C GLU A 84 -4.66 -6.30 13.96
N LEU A 85 -4.56 -5.99 12.67
CA LEU A 85 -4.30 -4.62 12.20
C LEU A 85 -5.49 -3.70 12.50
N ILE A 86 -6.72 -4.14 12.23
CA ILE A 86 -7.96 -3.37 12.53
C ILE A 86 -8.02 -3.02 14.02
N GLU A 87 -7.86 -4.02 14.88
CA GLU A 87 -7.94 -3.82 16.33
C GLU A 87 -6.80 -2.92 16.84
N ALA A 88 -5.60 -3.05 16.27
CA ALA A 88 -4.47 -2.22 16.65
C ALA A 88 -4.63 -0.74 16.21
N ILE A 89 -5.24 -0.47 15.05
CA ILE A 89 -5.53 0.89 14.58
C ILE A 89 -6.58 1.57 15.48
N ALA A 90 -7.58 0.82 15.96
CA ALA A 90 -8.60 1.33 16.86
C ALA A 90 -8.04 1.80 18.22
N VAL A 91 -6.81 1.40 18.58
CA VAL A 91 -6.11 1.87 19.78
C VAL A 91 -5.37 3.17 19.48
N LYS A 92 -5.89 4.31 19.95
CA LYS A 92 -5.22 5.60 19.80
C LYS A 92 -4.13 5.75 20.86
N LEU A 93 -2.87 5.78 20.42
CA LEU A 93 -1.67 5.82 21.28
C LEU A 93 -1.09 7.23 21.52
N ARG A 94 -1.57 8.26 20.82
CA ARG A 94 -0.96 9.61 20.82
C ARG A 94 -1.19 10.41 22.11
N ASP A 95 -2.27 10.14 22.83
CA ASP A 95 -2.61 10.81 24.09
C ASP A 95 -2.63 9.80 25.25
N VAL A 96 -3.76 9.68 25.95
CA VAL A 96 -4.04 8.56 26.85
C VAL A 96 -4.47 7.37 26.00
N PRO A 97 -3.81 6.21 26.07
CA PRO A 97 -4.21 5.01 25.35
C PRO A 97 -5.69 4.72 25.58
N ARG A 98 -6.48 4.83 24.52
CA ARG A 98 -7.92 4.57 24.54
C ARG A 98 -8.30 3.78 23.30
N LEU A 99 -9.15 2.78 23.51
CA LEU A 99 -9.86 2.13 22.42
C LEU A 99 -10.92 3.10 21.92
N ASN A 100 -10.89 3.41 20.62
CA ASN A 100 -11.95 4.15 19.95
C ASN A 100 -12.81 3.16 19.13
N PRO A 101 -13.86 2.57 19.72
CA PRO A 101 -14.69 1.61 19.00
C PRO A 101 -15.41 2.23 17.80
N ASP A 102 -15.69 3.54 17.84
CA ASP A 102 -16.40 4.26 16.77
C ASP A 102 -15.50 4.56 15.56
N GLY A 103 -14.17 4.40 15.70
CA GLY A 103 -13.19 4.57 14.62
C GLY A 103 -12.55 3.25 14.19
N ARG A 104 -13.22 2.13 14.46
CA ARG A 104 -12.74 0.81 14.05
C ARG A 104 -13.05 0.60 12.57
N LEU A 105 -12.06 0.15 11.82
CA LEU A 105 -12.26 -0.25 10.43
C LEU A 105 -13.11 -1.54 10.38
N ASP A 106 -14.02 -1.63 9.42
CA ASP A 106 -14.96 -2.73 9.35
C ASP A 106 -14.43 -3.93 8.56
N ASP A 107 -13.62 -3.71 7.53
CA ASP A 107 -13.17 -4.77 6.63
C ASP A 107 -11.82 -4.53 5.93
N GLU A 108 -11.45 -5.49 5.08
CA GLU A 108 -10.24 -5.46 4.24
C GLU A 108 -10.25 -4.28 3.23
N GLU A 109 -11.43 -3.85 2.77
CA GLU A 109 -11.56 -2.80 1.77
C GLU A 109 -11.26 -1.43 2.39
N GLU A 110 -11.74 -1.17 3.62
CA GLU A 110 -11.40 0.05 4.35
C GLU A 110 -9.90 0.18 4.63
N ILE A 111 -9.24 -0.94 4.94
CA ILE A 111 -7.78 -0.99 5.09
C ILE A 111 -7.08 -0.56 3.79
N HIS A 112 -7.57 -1.00 2.63
CA HIS A 112 -7.04 -0.58 1.34
C HIS A 112 -7.31 0.91 1.04
N GLN A 113 -8.46 1.43 1.46
CA GLN A 113 -8.83 2.83 1.24
C GLN A 113 -7.97 3.80 2.05
N ILE A 114 -7.59 3.46 3.28
CA ILE A 114 -6.71 4.33 4.09
C ILE A 114 -5.25 4.32 3.61
N CYS A 115 -4.80 3.23 3.00
CA CYS A 115 -3.42 3.05 2.53
C CYS A 115 -3.35 2.67 1.03
N PRO A 116 -3.90 3.50 0.12
CA PRO A 116 -4.08 3.13 -1.27
C PRO A 116 -2.72 2.90 -1.96
N GLY A 117 -2.53 1.68 -2.47
CA GLY A 117 -1.28 1.27 -3.13
C GLY A 117 -0.06 1.13 -2.21
N LEU A 118 -0.22 1.30 -0.89
CA LEU A 118 0.87 1.20 0.08
C LEU A 118 0.91 -0.13 0.82
N ILE A 119 -0.13 -0.95 0.70
CA ILE A 119 -0.25 -2.25 1.37
C ILE A 119 -0.77 -3.33 0.42
N GLU A 120 -0.45 -4.56 0.73
CA GLU A 120 -0.90 -5.76 0.02
C GLU A 120 -1.39 -6.82 1.02
N LEU A 121 -2.43 -7.55 0.64
CA LEU A 121 -2.91 -8.71 1.37
C LEU A 121 -2.19 -9.97 0.90
N ASP A 122 -1.57 -10.67 1.84
CA ASP A 122 -0.95 -11.97 1.60
C ASP A 122 -1.90 -13.10 1.98
N ARG A 123 -2.23 -13.91 0.98
CA ARG A 123 -3.08 -15.09 1.11
C ARG A 123 -2.23 -16.32 0.85
N HIS A 124 -1.72 -16.93 1.92
CA HIS A 124 -0.88 -18.11 1.79
C HIS A 124 -1.74 -19.34 1.43
N PRO A 125 -1.42 -20.08 0.34
CA PRO A 125 -2.17 -21.27 -0.02
C PRO A 125 -2.05 -22.32 1.10
N GLY A 126 -3.18 -22.62 1.76
CA GLY A 126 -3.25 -23.53 2.91
C GLY A 126 -3.41 -22.85 4.27
N SER A 127 -3.35 -21.52 4.34
CA SER A 127 -3.71 -20.74 5.52
C SER A 127 -5.09 -20.10 5.33
N THR A 128 -5.93 -20.14 6.37
CA THR A 128 -7.16 -19.33 6.43
C THR A 128 -6.90 -17.89 6.87
N ARG A 129 -5.71 -17.63 7.45
CA ARG A 129 -5.30 -16.29 7.91
C ARG A 129 -4.76 -15.49 6.73
N VAL A 130 -5.33 -14.31 6.53
CA VAL A 130 -4.86 -13.29 5.60
C VAL A 130 -3.98 -12.32 6.38
N THR A 131 -2.76 -12.08 5.90
CA THR A 131 -1.83 -11.12 6.53
C THR A 131 -1.69 -9.87 5.67
N VAL A 132 -1.32 -8.76 6.31
CA VAL A 132 -1.13 -7.47 5.65
C VAL A 132 0.37 -7.16 5.65
N ARG A 133 0.87 -6.67 4.52
CA ARG A 133 2.26 -6.24 4.36
C ARG A 133 2.33 -4.91 3.62
N ILE A 134 3.42 -4.17 3.79
CA ILE A 134 3.71 -3.00 2.97
C ILE A 134 3.89 -3.46 1.51
N ALA A 135 3.24 -2.75 0.60
CA ALA A 135 3.36 -2.99 -0.83
C ALA A 135 4.81 -2.79 -1.27
N HIS A 136 5.28 -3.70 -2.10
CA HIS A 136 6.63 -3.68 -2.66
C HIS A 136 7.78 -3.73 -1.64
N PHE A 137 7.49 -4.13 -0.39
CA PHE A 137 8.51 -4.48 0.58
C PHE A 137 9.00 -5.89 0.29
N SER A 138 10.19 -5.99 -0.33
CA SER A 138 10.90 -7.26 -0.47
C SER A 138 11.84 -7.43 0.72
N LEU A 139 11.48 -8.33 1.64
CA LEU A 139 12.45 -9.01 2.50
C LEU A 139 12.83 -10.34 1.86
#